data_AF-A0A7W8PET1-F1
#
_entry.id   AF-A0A7W8PET1-F1
#
_cell.length_a   1.000
_cell.length_b   1.000
_cell.length_c   1.000
_cell.angle_alpha   90.00
_cell.angle_beta   90.00
_cell.angle_gamma   90.00
#
_symmetry.space_group_name_H-M   'P 1'
#
loop_
_entity.id
_entity.type
_entity.pdbx_description
1 polymer ?
#
loop_
_entity_poly.entity_id
_entity_poly.type
_entity_poly.pdbx_seq_one_letter_code
_entity_poly.pdbx_strand_id
1 'polypeptide(L)'
;MQTLIERLRQPRIMTLPLAVRRQVLFDRMATAGSLGTVLVVDRSGRVLLDSDDATPEQVSVASQKYFIVQRDDPHAGFYISDPYSSPLRFGTPSIALSKRISESDGSFGGIVVLVISLDYFRALLFR
;
A
#
# COMPACT_ATOMS: atom_id res chain seq x y z
N MET A 1 6.60 -6.02 -1.51
CA MET A 1 5.22 -5.94 -2.06
C MET A 1 4.71 -7.27 -2.63
N GLN A 2 5.43 -7.95 -3.54
CA GLN A 2 4.96 -9.23 -4.12
C GLN A 2 4.66 -10.30 -3.06
N THR A 3 5.57 -10.51 -2.11
CA THR A 3 5.35 -11.44 -0.98
C THR A 3 4.14 -11.07 -0.12
N LEU A 4 3.82 -9.78 0.03
CA LEU A 4 2.63 -9.35 0.76
C LEU A 4 1.37 -9.76 -0.02
N ILE A 5 1.34 -9.54 -1.33
CA ILE A 5 0.23 -9.98 -2.20
C ILE A 5 0.02 -11.49 -2.11
N GLU A 6 1.10 -12.27 -2.11
CA GLU A 6 1.03 -13.73 -1.95
C GLU A 6 0.46 -14.14 -0.57
N ARG A 7 0.84 -13.44 0.51
CA ARG A 7 0.29 -13.70 1.85
C ARG A 7 -1.17 -13.29 1.98
N LEU A 8 -1.59 -12.20 1.35
CA LEU A 8 -2.99 -11.75 1.32
C LEU A 8 -3.92 -12.79 0.70
N ARG A 9 -3.39 -13.62 -0.22
CA ARG A 9 -4.14 -14.72 -0.85
C ARG A 9 -4.26 -15.97 0.01
N GLN A 10 -3.61 -16.04 1.18
CA GLN A 10 -3.64 -17.22 2.04
C GLN A 10 -4.79 -17.12 3.05
N PRO A 11 -5.83 -17.98 2.96
CA PRO A 11 -6.98 -17.90 3.86
C PRO A 11 -6.57 -18.05 5.33
N ARG A 12 -5.57 -18.90 5.61
CA ARG A 12 -5.05 -19.12 6.97
C ARG A 12 -4.45 -17.87 7.61
N ILE A 13 -3.90 -16.94 6.82
CA ILE A 13 -3.41 -15.65 7.32
C ILE A 13 -4.58 -14.70 7.51
N MET A 14 -5.50 -14.67 6.54
CA MET A 14 -6.65 -13.76 6.55
C MET A 14 -7.73 -14.13 7.59
N THR A 15 -7.69 -15.30 8.21
CA THR A 15 -8.56 -15.67 9.34
C THR A 15 -7.95 -15.33 10.71
N LEU A 16 -6.68 -14.95 10.78
CA LEU A 16 -6.02 -14.58 12.04
C LEU A 16 -6.65 -13.32 12.66
N PRO A 17 -6.62 -13.17 14.01
CA PRO A 17 -6.96 -11.91 14.66
C PRO A 17 -6.17 -10.74 14.06
N LEU A 18 -6.79 -9.56 13.97
CA LEU A 18 -6.24 -8.40 13.24
C LEU A 18 -4.78 -8.09 13.63
N ALA A 19 -4.48 -8.07 14.93
CA ALA A 19 -3.13 -7.80 15.43
C ALA A 19 -2.09 -8.81 14.91
N VAL A 20 -2.39 -10.11 15.03
CA VAL A 20 -1.50 -11.19 14.56
C VAL A 20 -1.38 -11.20 13.04
N ARG A 21 -2.50 -10.99 12.34
CA ARG A 21 -2.52 -10.87 10.88
C ARG A 21 -1.60 -9.76 10.39
N ARG A 22 -1.71 -8.57 10.99
CA ARG A 22 -0.85 -7.42 10.66
C ARG A 22 0.61 -7.73 10.89
N GLN A 23 0.94 -8.30 12.04
CA GLN A 23 2.31 -8.72 12.34
C GLN A 23 2.82 -9.65 11.24
N VAL A 24 2.11 -10.74 10.92
CA VAL A 24 2.52 -11.69 9.87
C VAL A 24 2.63 -11.03 8.48
N LEU A 25 1.74 -10.10 8.14
CA LEU A 25 1.76 -9.43 6.84
C LEU A 25 2.92 -8.44 6.71
N PHE A 26 3.28 -7.74 7.79
CA PHE A 26 4.26 -6.66 7.78
C PHE A 26 5.63 -7.03 8.39
N ASP A 27 5.78 -8.20 9.01
CA ASP A 27 6.97 -8.66 9.76
C ASP A 27 8.31 -8.45 9.01
N ARG A 28 8.31 -8.66 7.69
CA ARG A 28 9.51 -8.47 6.84
C ARG A 28 9.57 -7.13 6.11
N MET A 29 8.49 -6.35 6.13
CA MET A 29 8.50 -4.98 5.63
C MET A 29 8.88 -3.98 6.73
N ALA A 30 8.90 -4.40 7.99
CA ALA A 30 9.51 -3.67 9.10
C ALA A 30 11.02 -3.39 8.91
N THR A 31 11.76 -4.20 8.14
CA THR A 31 13.15 -3.87 7.74
C THR A 31 13.25 -2.71 6.74
N ALA A 32 12.17 -2.40 6.02
CA ALA A 32 12.01 -1.18 5.24
C ALA A 32 11.41 -0.03 6.10
N GLY A 33 11.22 -0.24 7.41
CA GLY A 33 10.50 0.62 8.35
C GLY A 33 11.09 2.02 8.57
N SER A 34 12.13 2.40 7.82
CA SER A 34 12.59 3.78 7.71
C SER A 34 12.13 4.49 6.42
N LEU A 35 11.61 3.77 5.42
CA LEU A 35 11.34 4.29 4.07
C LEU A 35 9.93 4.90 3.94
N GLY A 36 8.90 4.36 4.58
CA GLY A 36 7.52 4.83 4.43
C GLY A 36 6.48 3.84 4.95
N THR A 37 5.21 4.10 4.66
CA THR A 37 4.04 3.33 5.14
C THR A 37 3.55 2.39 4.05
N VAL A 38 3.31 1.12 4.37
CA VAL A 38 2.73 0.16 3.42
C VAL A 38 1.25 -0.04 3.73
N LEU A 39 0.42 0.07 2.71
CA LEU A 39 -1.02 -0.07 2.80
C LEU A 39 -1.52 -1.20 1.90
N VAL A 40 -2.59 -1.84 2.34
CA VAL A 40 -3.46 -2.68 1.52
C VAL A 40 -4.77 -1.94 1.36
N VAL A 41 -5.18 -1.73 0.11
CA VAL A 41 -6.36 -0.97 -0.27
C VAL A 41 -7.28 -1.88 -1.06
N ASP A 42 -8.57 -1.87 -0.74
CA ASP A 42 -9.56 -2.68 -1.43
C ASP A 42 -9.91 -2.16 -2.83
N ARG A 43 -10.77 -2.91 -3.54
CA ARG A 43 -11.27 -2.58 -4.87
C ARG A 43 -12.00 -1.23 -4.98
N SER A 44 -12.52 -0.71 -3.86
CA SER A 44 -13.21 0.59 -3.81
C SER A 44 -12.27 1.76 -3.51
N GLY A 45 -11.00 1.48 -3.22
CA GLY A 45 -10.01 2.49 -2.86
C GLY A 45 -9.95 2.78 -1.36
N ARG A 46 -10.54 1.94 -0.50
CA ARG A 46 -10.48 2.10 0.96
C ARG A 46 -9.32 1.32 1.56
N VAL A 47 -8.64 1.93 2.53
CA VAL A 47 -7.55 1.28 3.27
C VAL A 47 -8.11 0.17 4.15
N LEU A 48 -7.63 -1.06 3.97
CA LEU A 48 -7.96 -2.24 4.78
C LEU A 48 -6.91 -2.52 5.85
N LEU A 49 -5.64 -2.34 5.49
CA LEU A 49 -4.50 -2.58 6.36
C LEU A 49 -3.51 -1.46 6.14
N ASP A 50 -2.92 -1.03 7.24
CA ASP A 50 -1.88 0.00 7.28
C ASP A 50 -0.74 -0.56 8.11
N SER A 51 0.52 -0.38 7.69
CA SER A 51 1.67 -0.90 8.45
C SER A 51 1.89 -0.15 9.76
N ASP A 52 1.51 1.13 9.82
CA ASP A 52 1.86 2.07 10.89
C ASP A 52 0.68 2.26 11.86
N ASP A 53 -0.56 2.23 11.35
CA ASP A 53 -1.77 2.42 12.17
C ASP A 53 -2.60 1.14 12.29
N ALA A 54 -2.84 0.67 13.52
CA ALA A 54 -3.67 -0.49 13.86
C ALA A 54 -5.13 -0.37 13.41
N THR A 55 -5.62 0.86 13.37
CA THR A 55 -7.02 1.24 13.14
C THR A 55 -7.05 2.41 12.15
N PRO A 56 -6.65 2.17 10.89
CA PRO A 56 -6.56 3.26 9.92
C PRO A 56 -7.91 3.96 9.79
N GLU A 57 -7.88 5.29 9.81
CA GLU A 57 -9.04 6.09 9.43
C GLU A 57 -9.57 5.62 8.07
N GLN A 58 -10.89 5.74 7.82
CA GLN A 58 -11.51 5.38 6.54
C GLN A 58 -11.15 6.38 5.42
N VAL A 59 -9.86 6.58 5.19
CA VAL A 59 -9.32 7.37 4.10
C VAL A 59 -9.50 6.58 2.81
N SER A 60 -10.00 7.25 1.78
CA SER A 60 -10.08 6.71 0.44
C SER A 60 -8.95 7.27 -0.43
N VAL A 61 -8.34 6.38 -1.21
CA VAL A 61 -7.35 6.72 -2.24
C VAL A 61 -7.90 6.48 -3.66
N ALA A 62 -9.21 6.30 -3.80
CA ALA A 62 -9.84 5.96 -5.08
C ALA A 62 -9.58 7.00 -6.19
N SER A 63 -9.39 8.27 -5.82
CA SER A 63 -9.09 9.37 -6.73
C SER A 63 -7.60 9.51 -7.06
N GLN A 64 -6.73 8.73 -6.41
CA GLN A 64 -5.28 8.85 -6.58
C GLN A 64 -4.84 8.19 -7.89
N LYS A 65 -3.95 8.85 -8.64
CA LYS A 65 -3.46 8.38 -9.95
C LYS A 65 -2.87 6.97 -9.87
N TYR A 66 -2.11 6.66 -8.82
CA TYR A 66 -1.51 5.32 -8.64
C TYR A 66 -2.55 4.22 -8.39
N PHE A 67 -3.74 4.56 -7.89
CA PHE A 67 -4.85 3.62 -7.72
C PHE A 67 -5.56 3.41 -9.06
N ILE A 68 -5.87 4.50 -9.75
CA ILE A 68 -6.52 4.49 -11.07
C ILE A 68 -5.70 3.68 -12.08
N VAL A 69 -4.38 3.91 -12.16
CA VAL A 69 -3.49 3.14 -13.05
C VAL A 69 -3.58 1.64 -12.78
N GLN A 70 -3.51 1.22 -11.52
CA GLN A 70 -3.55 -0.21 -11.16
C GLN A 70 -4.94 -0.84 -11.34
N ARG A 71 -6.00 -0.04 -11.25
CA ARG A 71 -7.38 -0.48 -11.49
C ARG A 71 -7.63 -0.69 -12.99
N ASP A 72 -7.23 0.29 -13.80
CA ASP A 72 -7.63 0.39 -15.21
C ASP A 72 -6.67 -0.35 -16.14
N ASP A 73 -5.41 -0.58 -15.74
CA ASP A 73 -4.42 -1.36 -16.49
C ASP A 73 -4.01 -2.64 -15.73
N PRO A 74 -4.52 -3.83 -16.11
CA PRO A 74 -4.15 -5.10 -15.48
C PRO A 74 -2.68 -5.51 -15.72
N HIS A 75 -1.98 -4.84 -16.65
CA HIS A 75 -0.59 -5.11 -17.02
C HIS A 75 0.40 -4.03 -16.55
N ALA A 76 -0.05 -3.04 -15.78
CA ALA A 76 0.78 -1.93 -15.28
C ALA A 76 2.03 -2.38 -14.50
N GLY A 77 2.01 -3.58 -13.91
CA GLY A 77 3.11 -4.08 -13.08
C GLY A 77 3.30 -3.21 -11.84
N PHE A 78 4.54 -2.80 -11.57
CA PHE A 78 4.84 -1.80 -10.55
C PHE A 78 4.67 -0.40 -11.13
N TYR A 79 4.00 0.49 -10.39
CA TYR A 79 3.85 1.88 -10.77
C TYR A 79 4.45 2.79 -9.69
N ILE A 80 5.31 3.73 -10.11
CA ILE A 80 5.83 4.80 -9.26
C ILE A 80 5.12 6.09 -9.64
N SER A 81 4.51 6.77 -8.68
CA SER A 81 3.82 8.02 -8.93
C SER A 81 4.77 9.19 -9.10
N ASP A 82 4.31 10.23 -9.79
CA ASP A 82 4.81 11.59 -9.58
C ASP A 82 4.61 11.99 -8.10
N PRO A 83 5.35 12.99 -7.58
CA PRO A 83 5.05 13.58 -6.28
C PRO A 83 3.59 14.05 -6.19
N TYR A 84 2.95 13.76 -5.07
CA TYR A 84 1.55 14.14 -4.82
C TYR A 84 1.32 14.52 -3.37
N SER A 85 0.23 15.26 -3.12
CA SER A 85 -0.24 15.56 -1.77
C SER A 85 -0.97 14.34 -1.20
N SER A 86 -0.38 13.69 -0.20
CA SER A 86 -0.89 12.41 0.28
C SER A 86 -2.07 12.59 1.25
N PRO A 87 -3.29 12.09 0.94
CA PRO A 87 -4.41 12.13 1.89
C PRO A 87 -4.15 11.25 3.12
N LEU A 88 -3.25 10.28 3.01
CA LEU A 88 -2.86 9.35 4.07
C LEU A 88 -1.84 9.98 5.06
N ARG A 89 -1.27 11.12 4.70
CA ARG A 89 -0.28 11.84 5.51
C ARG A 89 -0.65 13.31 5.65
N PHE A 90 -1.93 13.61 5.79
CA PHE A 90 -2.41 14.98 6.00
C PHE A 90 -1.87 16.01 4.99
N GLY A 91 -1.68 15.59 3.74
CA GLY A 91 -1.18 16.42 2.65
C GLY A 91 0.35 16.48 2.51
N THR A 92 1.13 15.74 3.31
CA THR A 92 2.59 15.70 3.14
C THR A 92 2.97 15.24 1.72
N PRO A 93 3.82 16.00 1.00
CA PRO A 93 4.30 15.61 -0.32
C PRO A 93 4.99 14.25 -0.28
N SER A 94 4.50 13.32 -1.11
CA SER A 94 4.90 11.92 -1.08
C SER A 94 5.04 11.32 -2.48
N ILE A 95 5.71 10.18 -2.57
CA ILE A 95 5.75 9.29 -3.74
C ILE A 95 5.12 7.96 -3.36
N ALA A 96 4.32 7.40 -4.26
CA ALA A 96 3.69 6.10 -4.10
C ALA A 96 4.34 5.08 -5.03
N LEU A 97 4.71 3.91 -4.48
CA LEU A 97 4.99 2.70 -5.26
C LEU A 97 3.80 1.75 -5.08
N SER A 98 3.03 1.51 -6.15
CA SER A 98 1.83 0.68 -6.10
C SER A 98 1.97 -0.60 -6.93
N LYS A 99 1.20 -1.63 -6.56
CA LYS A 99 1.03 -2.85 -7.33
C LYS A 99 -0.39 -3.41 -7.17
N ARG A 100 -1.00 -3.82 -8.30
CA ARG A 100 -2.32 -4.46 -8.36
C ARG A 100 -2.37 -5.76 -7.56
N ILE A 101 -3.48 -5.93 -6.84
CA ILE A 101 -3.94 -7.23 -6.34
C ILE A 101 -4.98 -7.74 -7.34
N SER A 102 -4.66 -8.85 -8.01
CA SER A 102 -5.62 -9.54 -8.88
C SER A 102 -6.31 -10.66 -8.11
N GLU A 103 -7.62 -10.78 -8.29
CA GLU A 103 -8.40 -11.94 -7.86
C GLU A 103 -8.06 -13.17 -8.74
N SER A 104 -8.54 -14.36 -8.35
CA SER A 104 -8.30 -15.60 -9.10
C SER A 104 -8.88 -15.58 -10.51
N ASP A 105 -9.96 -14.82 -10.73
CA ASP A 105 -10.60 -14.61 -12.03
C ASP A 105 -9.96 -13.46 -12.84
N GLY A 106 -8.89 -12.85 -12.33
CA GLY A 106 -8.20 -11.72 -12.95
C GLY A 106 -8.83 -10.35 -12.66
N SER A 107 -10.00 -10.31 -12.03
CA SER A 107 -10.65 -9.05 -11.64
C SER A 107 -9.81 -8.25 -10.62
N PHE A 108 -10.13 -6.97 -10.48
CA PHE A 108 -9.39 -6.06 -9.61
C PHE A 108 -9.79 -6.29 -8.15
N GLY A 109 -8.86 -6.77 -7.34
CA GLY A 109 -9.02 -6.97 -5.91
C GLY A 109 -8.62 -5.76 -5.05
N GLY A 110 -7.97 -4.76 -5.66
CA GLY A 110 -7.40 -3.61 -4.96
C GLY A 110 -5.90 -3.47 -5.23
N ILE A 111 -5.17 -2.80 -4.33
CA ILE A 111 -3.72 -2.59 -4.45
C ILE A 111 -2.98 -2.81 -3.15
N VAL A 112 -1.69 -3.11 -3.27
CA VAL A 112 -0.70 -2.77 -2.24
C VAL A 112 -0.01 -1.49 -2.66
N VAL A 113 0.22 -0.57 -1.72
CA VAL A 113 0.97 0.68 -1.97
C VAL A 113 1.95 0.97 -0.84
N LEU A 114 3.16 1.41 -1.20
CA LEU A 114 4.14 1.99 -0.28
C LEU A 114 4.15 3.51 -0.51
N VAL A 115 3.94 4.28 0.57
CA VAL A 115 3.91 5.75 0.54
C VAL A 115 5.12 6.32 1.30
N ILE A 116 5.99 7.01 0.57
CA ILE A 116 7.24 7.58 1.06
C ILE A 116 7.15 9.10 1.04
N SER A 117 7.44 9.76 2.17
CA SER A 117 7.52 11.23 2.21
C SER A 117 8.72 11.73 1.40
N LEU A 118 8.58 12.85 0.69
CA LEU A 118 9.73 13.49 0.04
C LEU A 118 10.80 13.93 1.06
N ASP A 119 10.42 14.22 2.30
CA ASP A 119 11.38 14.61 3.34
C ASP A 119 12.35 13.47 3.69
N TYR A 120 11.92 12.21 3.53
CA TYR A 120 12.82 11.06 3.63
C TYR A 120 13.91 11.12 2.56
N PHE A 121 13.54 11.33 1.30
CA PHE A 121 14.51 11.43 0.20
C PHE A 121 15.44 12.63 0.38
N ARG A 122 14.92 13.75 0.89
CA ARG A 122 15.74 14.93 1.20
C ARG A 122 16.81 14.60 2.25
N ALA A 123 16.42 13.97 3.35
CA ALA A 123 17.35 13.58 4.41
C ALA A 123 18.37 12.52 3.97
N LEU A 124 18.01 11.67 3.00
CA LEU A 124 18.89 10.64 2.46
C LEU A 124 19.91 11.20 1.46
N LEU A 125 19.46 12.05 0.52
CA LEU A 125 20.23 12.48 -0.64
C LEU A 125 21.04 13.75 -0.40
N PHE A 126 20.63 14.60 0.53
CA PHE A 126 21.29 15.87 0.85
C PHE A 126 21.97 15.84 2.23
N ARG A 127 22.62 14.71 2.54
CA ARG A 127 23.60 14.69 3.63
C ARG A 127 24.80 15.56 3.30
#